data_AF-A0A3P7WAB2-F1
#
_entry.id   AF-A0A3P7WAB2-F1
#
_cell.length_a   1.000
_cell.length_b   1.000
_cell.length_c   1.000
_cell.angle_alpha   90.00
_cell.angle_beta   90.00
_cell.angle_gamma   90.00
#
_symmetry.space_group_name_H-M   'P 1'
#
loop_
_entity.id
_entity.type
_entity.pdbx_description
1 polymer ?
#
loop_
_entity_poly.entity_id
_entity_poly.type
_entity_poly.pdbx_seq_one_letter_code
_entity_poly.pdbx_strand_id
1 'polypeptide(L)'
;MNRTINVLANGNSTEYRPVVFLQHGLLCTSSIWLLNLPHQSAGFLFADRGFDVWLGNMRGNVYSRRHVVLDGNSNDFWKFSWEEMAEYDLPAMIDYVLNATDQTSLYYVGHSQGTLTMLAKLSKDQEFSKKIRKFFSLAPVSRMSHVKGLFYYLGQIYEQFKLVYRLFGDNEFLSNNIFTRLLTDIICDKSVNNPLCENFIFSVSGPNSNQFNSSRIGIYLAHNPAGTSSRNMLHFAQMVHTKRMASFDRGPEGNRRWYHQTFPPEYDMGSVHCHVYLFYSDYDWLANAADVEEFLIPSLPKSSVKFTRLKEFNHNDFLWGLRAREEIYDPITNIIKIDTRRLLIQKRLNTYFKNLQTWIIANNTMDLDSSAIDLP
;
A
#
# COMPACT_ATOMS: atom_id res chain seq x y z
N MET A 1 2.14 -16.49 10.06
CA MET A 1 3.52 -16.44 9.52
C MET A 1 3.91 -14.98 9.34
N ASN A 2 5.18 -14.63 9.57
CA ASN A 2 5.62 -13.24 9.58
C ASN A 2 5.65 -12.67 8.15
N ARG A 3 4.63 -11.90 7.78
CA ARG A 3 4.48 -11.25 6.46
C ARG A 3 5.04 -9.83 6.43
N THR A 4 5.60 -9.40 7.56
CA THR A 4 6.12 -8.06 7.78
C THR A 4 7.59 -8.12 8.18
N ILE A 5 8.40 -7.23 7.62
CA ILE A 5 9.85 -7.14 7.89
C ILE A 5 10.13 -5.81 8.59
N ASN A 6 10.83 -5.82 9.74
CA ASN A 6 11.33 -4.61 10.40
C ASN A 6 12.74 -4.28 9.86
N VAL A 7 12.97 -3.04 9.41
CA VAL A 7 14.24 -2.62 8.78
C VAL A 7 15.36 -2.38 9.80
N LEU A 8 15.03 -2.04 11.05
CA LEU A 8 16.00 -1.69 12.10
C LEU A 8 15.68 -2.43 13.41
N ALA A 9 15.74 -3.77 13.39
CA ALA A 9 15.50 -4.61 14.57
C ALA A 9 16.53 -4.46 15.73
N ASN A 10 17.20 -3.31 15.86
CA ASN A 10 18.07 -3.00 17.00
C ASN A 10 17.23 -2.50 18.20
N GLY A 11 16.88 -3.45 19.06
CA GLY A 11 16.09 -3.24 20.28
C GLY A 11 16.86 -2.60 21.43
N ASN A 12 17.31 -1.36 21.30
CA ASN A 12 17.84 -0.60 22.45
C ASN A 12 17.71 0.94 22.37
N SER A 13 16.86 1.50 21.50
CA SER A 13 16.51 2.92 21.60
C SER A 13 15.26 3.10 22.48
N THR A 14 15.39 3.75 23.62
CA THR A 14 14.26 4.18 24.48
C THR A 14 13.44 5.32 23.86
N GLU A 15 13.77 5.76 22.65
CA GLU A 15 13.14 6.88 21.97
C GLU A 15 11.90 6.43 21.18
N TYR A 16 10.79 7.15 21.32
CA TYR A 16 9.57 6.91 20.57
C TYR A 16 9.81 7.13 19.07
N ARG A 17 9.64 6.08 18.27
CA ARG A 17 9.76 6.12 16.79
C ARG A 17 8.38 5.88 16.16
N PRO A 18 7.83 6.84 15.39
CA PRO A 18 6.55 6.60 14.73
C PRO A 18 6.66 5.49 13.69
N VAL A 19 5.67 4.60 13.67
CA VAL A 19 5.64 3.46 12.76
C VAL A 19 5.26 3.89 11.35
N VAL A 20 6.06 3.47 10.37
CA VAL A 20 5.77 3.64 8.94
C VAL A 20 5.69 2.26 8.28
N PHE A 21 4.52 1.94 7.74
CA PHE A 21 4.27 0.70 7.02
C PHE A 21 4.34 0.92 5.52
N LEU A 22 5.23 0.21 4.82
CA LEU A 22 5.44 0.31 3.37
C LEU A 22 4.85 -0.91 2.67
N GLN A 23 3.89 -0.70 1.77
CA GLN A 23 3.18 -1.77 1.06
C GLN A 23 3.37 -1.69 -0.46
N HIS A 24 3.88 -2.79 -1.01
CA HIS A 24 4.16 -2.92 -2.45
C HIS A 24 2.91 -3.05 -3.33
N GLY A 25 3.11 -2.83 -4.64
CA GLY A 25 2.11 -2.98 -5.69
C GLY A 25 1.94 -4.40 -6.25
N LEU A 26 1.26 -4.48 -7.39
CA LEU A 26 1.00 -5.72 -8.12
C LEU A 26 2.31 -6.39 -8.55
N LEU A 27 2.41 -7.72 -8.42
CA LEU A 27 3.56 -8.53 -8.83
C LEU A 27 4.90 -8.13 -8.18
N CYS A 28 4.87 -7.41 -7.06
CA CYS A 28 6.07 -6.97 -6.34
C CYS A 28 6.26 -7.71 -5.00
N THR A 29 7.36 -7.39 -4.31
CA THR A 29 7.57 -7.73 -2.90
C THR A 29 7.94 -6.48 -2.10
N SER A 30 8.11 -6.63 -0.78
CA SER A 30 8.71 -5.60 0.07
C SER A 30 10.07 -5.08 -0.41
N SER A 31 10.81 -5.84 -1.24
CA SER A 31 12.15 -5.43 -1.69
C SER A 31 12.15 -4.12 -2.46
N ILE A 32 11.04 -3.76 -3.13
CA ILE A 32 10.95 -2.54 -3.96
C ILE A 32 11.34 -1.26 -3.19
N TRP A 33 11.15 -1.26 -1.86
CA TRP A 33 11.46 -0.15 -0.97
C TRP A 33 12.94 -0.04 -0.60
N LEU A 34 13.76 -0.97 -1.10
CA LEU A 34 15.16 -1.20 -0.74
C LEU A 34 16.07 -1.42 -1.97
N LEU A 35 15.55 -1.38 -3.20
CA LEU A 35 16.31 -1.77 -4.40
C LEU A 35 17.29 -0.71 -4.91
N ASN A 36 17.25 0.52 -4.38
CA ASN A 36 18.18 1.59 -4.72
C ASN A 36 19.30 1.71 -3.67
N LEU A 37 20.12 2.77 -3.74
CA LEU A 37 21.08 3.07 -2.68
C LEU A 37 20.36 3.44 -1.37
N PRO A 38 21.00 3.30 -0.19
CA PRO A 38 20.38 3.61 1.10
C PRO A 38 19.76 5.02 1.16
N HIS A 39 20.45 6.02 0.65
CA HIS A 39 19.99 7.40 0.63
C HIS A 39 18.94 7.72 -0.45
N GLN A 40 18.53 6.72 -1.25
CA GLN A 40 17.54 6.82 -2.33
C GLN A 40 16.33 5.89 -2.12
N SER A 41 16.41 4.94 -1.19
CA SER A 41 15.35 3.94 -0.99
C SER A 41 14.53 4.30 0.24
N ALA A 42 13.20 4.37 0.11
CA ALA A 42 12.32 4.80 1.18
C ALA A 42 12.52 4.02 2.49
N GLY A 43 12.73 2.70 2.41
CA GLY A 43 12.92 1.86 3.61
C GLY A 43 14.11 2.28 4.45
N PHE A 44 15.28 2.45 3.81
CA PHE A 44 16.51 2.90 4.48
C PHE A 44 16.42 4.38 4.89
N LEU A 45 15.94 5.24 3.98
CA LEU A 45 15.84 6.68 4.22
C LEU A 45 14.93 7.02 5.42
N PHE A 46 13.82 6.29 5.57
CA PHE A 46 12.88 6.48 6.67
C PHE A 46 13.46 5.95 7.99
N ALA A 47 14.10 4.79 7.95
CA ALA A 47 14.84 4.24 9.07
C ALA A 47 15.89 5.24 9.61
N ASP A 48 16.71 5.82 8.74
CA ASP A 48 17.71 6.84 9.10
C ASP A 48 17.08 8.14 9.64
N ARG A 49 15.82 8.41 9.30
CA ARG A 49 15.07 9.60 9.76
C ARG A 49 14.35 9.43 11.09
N GLY A 50 14.56 8.30 11.77
CA GLY A 50 13.99 8.04 13.09
C GLY A 50 12.64 7.34 13.08
N PHE A 51 12.23 6.73 11.97
CA PHE A 51 10.99 5.96 11.88
C PHE A 51 11.21 4.49 12.22
N ASP A 52 10.20 3.83 12.77
CA ASP A 52 10.17 2.37 12.87
C ASP A 52 9.50 1.83 11.59
N VAL A 53 10.30 1.23 10.70
CA VAL A 53 9.88 0.91 9.33
C VAL A 53 9.55 -0.56 9.19
N TRP A 54 8.31 -0.83 8.75
CA TRP A 54 7.79 -2.16 8.51
C TRP A 54 7.41 -2.34 7.05
N LEU A 55 7.80 -3.45 6.45
CA LEU A 55 7.54 -3.75 5.03
C LEU A 55 6.60 -4.94 4.90
N GLY A 56 5.45 -4.76 4.23
CA GLY A 56 4.45 -5.80 4.04
C GLY A 56 4.68 -6.67 2.80
N ASN A 57 4.25 -7.94 2.85
CA ASN A 57 4.24 -8.88 1.72
C ASN A 57 2.87 -9.54 1.55
N MET A 58 2.19 -9.27 0.43
CA MET A 58 0.88 -9.83 0.14
C MET A 58 0.93 -11.32 -0.15
N ARG A 59 -0.16 -12.04 0.17
CA ARG A 59 -0.34 -13.47 -0.17
C ARG A 59 0.03 -13.76 -1.63
N GLY A 60 0.70 -14.89 -1.85
CA GLY A 60 1.07 -15.39 -3.17
C GLY A 60 2.38 -14.84 -3.75
N ASN A 61 2.92 -13.73 -3.25
CA ASN A 61 4.27 -13.34 -3.65
C ASN A 61 5.30 -14.32 -3.06
N VAL A 62 6.53 -14.34 -3.60
CA VAL A 62 7.61 -15.29 -3.21
C VAL A 62 7.84 -15.43 -1.69
N TYR A 63 7.58 -14.39 -0.88
CA TYR A 63 7.77 -14.42 0.57
C TYR A 63 6.52 -14.84 1.36
N SER A 64 5.35 -14.91 0.72
CA SER A 64 4.04 -15.13 1.33
C SER A 64 3.26 -16.28 0.66
N ARG A 65 3.92 -17.42 0.39
CA ARG A 65 3.36 -18.62 -0.27
C ARG A 65 2.96 -19.78 0.66
N ARG A 66 2.85 -19.55 1.97
CA ARG A 66 2.53 -20.60 2.95
C ARG A 66 1.15 -20.39 3.55
N HIS A 67 0.42 -21.48 3.75
CA HIS A 67 -0.89 -21.50 4.42
C HIS A 67 -0.88 -22.56 5.52
N VAL A 68 -1.74 -22.39 6.52
CA VAL A 68 -1.85 -23.32 7.65
C VAL A 68 -2.50 -24.67 7.30
N VAL A 69 -3.06 -24.81 6.08
CA VAL A 69 -3.87 -25.96 5.66
C VAL A 69 -3.60 -26.27 4.19
N LEU A 70 -3.73 -25.27 3.32
CA LEU A 70 -3.56 -25.44 1.87
C LEU A 70 -2.08 -25.54 1.48
N ASP A 71 -1.80 -26.35 0.46
CA ASP A 71 -0.51 -26.39 -0.21
C ASP A 71 -0.38 -25.18 -1.16
N GLY A 72 0.78 -24.50 -1.16
CA GLY A 72 1.09 -23.39 -2.06
C GLY A 72 1.11 -23.75 -3.56
N ASN A 73 1.09 -25.05 -3.89
CA ASN A 73 0.94 -25.55 -5.25
C ASN A 73 -0.51 -25.91 -5.63
N SER A 74 -1.44 -25.92 -4.67
CA SER A 74 -2.85 -26.23 -4.94
C SER A 74 -3.59 -25.04 -5.55
N ASN A 75 -4.55 -25.30 -6.46
CA ASN A 75 -5.41 -24.25 -7.01
C ASN A 75 -6.18 -23.49 -5.93
N ASP A 76 -6.60 -24.18 -4.86
CA ASP A 76 -7.31 -23.57 -3.73
C ASP A 76 -6.50 -22.49 -3.02
N PHE A 77 -5.18 -22.65 -2.93
CA PHE A 77 -4.29 -21.63 -2.37
C PHE A 77 -4.33 -20.32 -3.17
N TRP A 78 -4.50 -20.39 -4.50
CA TRP A 78 -4.49 -19.25 -5.41
C TRP A 78 -5.86 -18.59 -5.59
N LYS A 79 -6.89 -19.04 -4.86
CA LYS A 79 -8.25 -18.49 -4.89
C LYS A 79 -8.40 -17.15 -4.17
N PHE A 80 -7.61 -16.15 -4.57
CA PHE A 80 -7.67 -14.79 -4.01
C PHE A 80 -7.44 -13.72 -5.08
N SER A 81 -7.85 -12.48 -4.79
CA SER A 81 -7.48 -11.27 -5.52
C SER A 81 -7.02 -10.19 -4.54
N TRP A 82 -6.84 -8.96 -5.01
CA TRP A 82 -6.62 -7.82 -4.14
C TRP A 82 -7.77 -7.58 -3.15
N GLU A 83 -8.98 -8.11 -3.40
CA GLU A 83 -10.09 -8.06 -2.45
C GLU A 83 -9.74 -8.79 -1.15
N GLU A 84 -9.28 -10.05 -1.22
CA GLU A 84 -8.86 -10.78 -0.03
C GLU A 84 -7.56 -10.21 0.59
N MET A 85 -6.72 -9.55 -0.19
CA MET A 85 -5.56 -8.82 0.36
C MET A 85 -6.01 -7.63 1.21
N ALA A 86 -6.99 -6.85 0.74
CA ALA A 86 -7.57 -5.74 1.49
C ALA A 86 -8.28 -6.23 2.75
N GLU A 87 -9.07 -7.30 2.62
CA GLU A 87 -9.93 -7.78 3.70
C GLU A 87 -9.15 -8.46 4.83
N TYR A 88 -8.13 -9.25 4.49
CA TYR A 88 -7.46 -10.12 5.46
C TYR A 88 -5.98 -9.82 5.64
N ASP A 89 -5.24 -9.56 4.56
CA ASP A 89 -3.78 -9.38 4.67
C ASP A 89 -3.44 -8.07 5.36
N LEU A 90 -4.09 -6.97 4.95
CA LEU A 90 -3.86 -5.65 5.54
C LEU A 90 -4.17 -5.63 7.05
N PRO A 91 -5.35 -6.06 7.54
CA PRO A 91 -5.61 -6.11 8.98
C PRO A 91 -4.63 -6.98 9.74
N ALA A 92 -4.34 -8.19 9.25
CA ALA A 92 -3.43 -9.09 9.94
C ALA A 92 -2.01 -8.52 10.07
N MET A 93 -1.49 -7.89 9.01
CA MET A 93 -0.16 -7.26 9.03
C MET A 93 -0.12 -6.03 9.92
N ILE A 94 -1.14 -5.16 9.85
CA ILE A 94 -1.16 -3.92 10.61
C ILE A 94 -1.41 -4.19 12.10
N ASP A 95 -2.31 -5.11 12.44
CA ASP A 95 -2.56 -5.48 13.84
C ASP A 95 -1.34 -6.12 14.48
N TYR A 96 -0.62 -6.95 13.73
CA TYR A 96 0.67 -7.49 14.18
C TYR A 96 1.67 -6.37 14.50
N VAL A 97 1.83 -5.41 13.59
CA VAL A 97 2.78 -4.29 13.78
C VAL A 97 2.38 -3.40 14.95
N LEU A 98 1.10 -3.04 15.07
CA LEU A 98 0.60 -2.21 16.18
C LEU A 98 0.80 -2.91 17.52
N ASN A 99 0.52 -4.20 17.60
CA ASN A 99 0.77 -5.01 18.80
C ASN A 99 2.26 -5.17 19.11
N ALA A 100 3.12 -5.32 18.10
CA ALA A 100 4.56 -5.45 18.31
C ALA A 100 5.24 -4.15 18.75
N THR A 101 4.60 -3.00 18.53
CA THR A 101 5.18 -1.66 18.77
C THR A 101 4.47 -0.88 19.88
N ASP A 102 3.41 -1.44 20.47
CA ASP A 102 2.51 -0.78 21.42
C ASP A 102 1.95 0.57 20.92
N GLN A 103 1.80 0.72 19.59
CA GLN A 103 1.20 1.90 18.98
C GLN A 103 -0.26 1.65 18.61
N THR A 104 -1.08 2.68 18.73
CA THR A 104 -2.52 2.59 18.41
C THR A 104 -2.84 2.88 16.95
N SER A 105 -1.90 3.50 16.22
CA SER A 105 -2.05 3.85 14.80
C SER A 105 -0.68 3.97 14.14
N LEU A 106 -0.60 3.78 12.83
CA LEU A 106 0.62 3.92 12.05
C LEU A 106 0.43 4.80 10.81
N TYR A 107 1.54 5.23 10.21
CA TYR A 107 1.55 5.88 8.90
C TYR A 107 1.70 4.82 7.81
N TYR A 108 0.83 4.85 6.80
CA TYR A 108 0.85 3.88 5.71
C TYR A 108 1.33 4.53 4.42
N VAL A 109 2.28 3.91 3.73
CA VAL A 109 2.73 4.29 2.40
C VAL A 109 2.49 3.12 1.46
N GLY A 110 1.59 3.30 0.49
CA GLY A 110 1.27 2.29 -0.51
C GLY A 110 1.76 2.72 -1.89
N HIS A 111 2.17 1.75 -2.70
CA HIS A 111 2.38 1.95 -4.14
C HIS A 111 1.41 1.09 -4.95
N SER A 112 0.81 1.65 -6.01
CA SER A 112 0.02 0.90 -6.98
C SER A 112 -1.08 0.04 -6.33
N GLN A 113 -1.11 -1.29 -6.50
CA GLN A 113 -2.06 -2.17 -5.80
C GLN A 113 -2.05 -2.03 -4.26
N GLY A 114 -0.92 -1.64 -3.67
CA GLY A 114 -0.83 -1.33 -2.25
C GLY A 114 -1.70 -0.13 -1.85
N THR A 115 -1.97 0.79 -2.77
CA THR A 115 -2.94 1.87 -2.57
C THR A 115 -4.37 1.37 -2.74
N LEU A 116 -4.62 0.56 -3.78
CA LEU A 116 -5.93 -0.01 -4.10
C LEU A 116 -6.50 -0.78 -2.92
N THR A 117 -5.68 -1.66 -2.34
CA THR A 117 -6.07 -2.50 -1.19
C THR A 117 -6.37 -1.66 0.05
N MET A 118 -5.59 -0.61 0.31
CA MET A 118 -5.84 0.30 1.43
C MET A 118 -7.11 1.14 1.22
N LEU A 119 -7.31 1.72 0.03
CA LEU A 119 -8.55 2.44 -0.33
C LEU A 119 -9.77 1.54 -0.16
N ALA A 120 -9.70 0.30 -0.65
CA ALA A 120 -10.75 -0.70 -0.51
C ALA A 120 -11.07 -0.97 0.97
N LYS A 121 -10.06 -1.20 1.82
CA LYS A 121 -10.28 -1.47 3.25
C LYS A 121 -10.87 -0.26 3.97
N LEU A 122 -10.33 0.94 3.74
CA LEU A 122 -10.80 2.19 4.38
C LEU A 122 -12.23 2.55 3.98
N SER A 123 -12.66 2.20 2.76
CA SER A 123 -14.04 2.45 2.32
C SER A 123 -15.08 1.55 2.97
N LYS A 124 -14.67 0.37 3.50
CA LYS A 124 -15.59 -0.62 4.07
C LYS A 124 -15.52 -0.72 5.60
N ASP A 125 -14.40 -0.35 6.22
CA ASP A 125 -14.15 -0.60 7.64
C ASP A 125 -13.66 0.66 8.38
N GLN A 126 -14.61 1.34 9.02
CA GLN A 126 -14.36 2.58 9.77
C GLN A 126 -13.61 2.35 11.08
N GLU A 127 -13.73 1.15 11.68
CA GLU A 127 -12.96 0.81 12.89
C GLU A 127 -11.49 0.60 12.54
N PHE A 128 -11.22 -0.12 11.44
CA PHE A 128 -9.86 -0.25 10.91
C PHE A 128 -9.27 1.12 10.52
N SER A 129 -10.05 2.04 9.97
CA SER A 129 -9.58 3.38 9.60
C SER A 129 -8.92 4.13 10.77
N LYS A 130 -9.30 3.88 12.02
CA LYS A 130 -8.68 4.48 13.21
C LYS A 130 -7.21 4.07 13.42
N LYS A 131 -6.82 2.93 12.86
CA LYS A 131 -5.44 2.39 12.89
C LYS A 131 -4.53 3.11 11.90
N ILE A 132 -5.09 3.86 10.94
CA ILE A 132 -4.34 4.57 9.90
C ILE A 132 -4.30 6.06 10.21
N ARG A 133 -3.13 6.53 10.67
CA ARG A 133 -2.90 7.92 11.05
C ARG A 133 -2.94 8.85 9.83
N LYS A 134 -2.16 8.51 8.81
CA LYS A 134 -2.16 9.13 7.47
C LYS A 134 -1.82 8.08 6.44
N PHE A 135 -2.42 8.22 5.27
CA PHE A 135 -2.19 7.37 4.12
C PHE A 135 -1.49 8.16 3.03
N PHE A 136 -0.27 7.77 2.67
CA PHE A 136 0.47 8.27 1.52
C PHE A 136 0.34 7.29 0.36
N SER A 137 -0.27 7.73 -0.73
CA SER A 137 -0.66 6.90 -1.86
C SER A 137 0.17 7.27 -3.08
N LEU A 138 1.13 6.42 -3.43
CA LEU A 138 2.05 6.62 -4.55
C LEU A 138 1.53 5.87 -5.78
N ALA A 139 1.36 6.54 -6.91
CA ALA A 139 0.70 5.97 -8.09
C ALA A 139 -0.65 5.31 -7.73
N PRO A 140 -1.64 6.09 -7.24
CA PRO A 140 -2.90 5.57 -6.71
C PRO A 140 -3.72 4.82 -7.78
N VAL A 141 -3.85 3.50 -7.61
CA VAL A 141 -4.79 2.70 -8.41
C VAL A 141 -6.16 2.66 -7.70
N SER A 142 -7.21 3.05 -8.41
CA SER A 142 -8.61 2.94 -7.97
C SER A 142 -9.48 2.42 -9.12
N ARG A 143 -9.80 3.26 -10.09
CA ARG A 143 -10.26 2.85 -11.43
C ARG A 143 -9.07 2.76 -12.39
N MET A 144 -9.28 2.03 -13.48
CA MET A 144 -8.30 1.85 -14.55
C MET A 144 -8.95 2.10 -15.91
N SER A 145 -9.69 3.22 -16.01
CA SER A 145 -10.50 3.56 -17.19
C SER A 145 -9.63 4.14 -18.31
N HIS A 146 -8.52 4.77 -17.94
CA HIS A 146 -7.59 5.46 -18.83
C HIS A 146 -6.20 4.80 -18.85
N VAL A 147 -6.14 3.53 -18.43
CA VAL A 147 -4.92 2.73 -18.47
C VAL A 147 -4.38 2.63 -19.90
N LYS A 148 -3.05 2.65 -20.03
CA LYS A 148 -2.33 2.52 -21.29
C LYS A 148 -1.38 1.31 -21.25
N GLY A 149 -0.60 1.12 -22.30
CA GLY A 149 0.43 0.08 -22.36
C GLY A 149 -0.15 -1.34 -22.30
N LEU A 150 0.59 -2.25 -21.68
CA LEU A 150 0.22 -3.68 -21.64
C LEU A 150 -1.09 -3.93 -20.88
N PHE A 151 -1.36 -3.16 -19.82
CA PHE A 151 -2.57 -3.34 -19.00
C PHE A 151 -3.86 -2.91 -19.70
N TYR A 152 -3.78 -2.00 -20.69
CA TYR A 152 -4.93 -1.69 -21.56
C TYR A 152 -5.48 -2.93 -22.25
N TYR A 153 -4.60 -3.81 -22.71
CA TYR A 153 -5.01 -5.03 -23.41
C TYR A 153 -5.77 -6.00 -22.51
N LEU A 154 -5.56 -6.01 -21.19
CA LEU A 154 -6.31 -6.88 -20.26
C LEU A 154 -7.84 -6.67 -20.36
N GLY A 155 -8.29 -5.43 -20.60
CA GLY A 155 -9.70 -5.14 -20.84
C GLY A 155 -10.18 -5.56 -22.22
N GLN A 156 -9.33 -5.47 -23.24
CA GLN A 156 -9.64 -5.85 -24.62
C GLN A 156 -9.78 -7.36 -24.78
N ILE A 157 -8.93 -8.13 -24.09
CA ILE A 157 -8.95 -9.59 -24.09
C ILE A 157 -9.76 -10.18 -22.93
N TYR A 158 -10.60 -9.38 -22.26
CA TYR A 158 -11.28 -9.78 -21.03
C TYR A 158 -12.11 -11.06 -21.21
N GLU A 159 -12.89 -11.19 -22.28
CA GLU A 159 -13.73 -12.39 -22.50
C GLU A 159 -12.88 -13.63 -22.80
N GLN A 160 -11.78 -13.50 -23.54
CA GLN A 160 -10.82 -14.57 -23.79
C GLN A 160 -10.12 -14.99 -22.49
N PHE A 161 -9.69 -14.02 -21.68
CA PHE A 161 -9.02 -14.31 -20.42
C PHE A 161 -9.98 -14.96 -19.40
N LYS A 162 -11.24 -14.52 -19.38
CA LYS A 162 -12.33 -15.14 -18.60
C LYS A 162 -12.61 -16.56 -19.05
N LEU A 163 -12.56 -16.87 -20.35
CA LEU A 163 -12.67 -18.23 -20.85
C LEU A 163 -11.51 -19.10 -20.39
N VAL A 164 -10.27 -18.63 -20.55
CA VAL A 164 -9.07 -19.33 -20.06
C VAL A 164 -9.16 -19.56 -18.55
N TYR A 165 -9.54 -18.54 -17.77
CA TYR A 165 -9.74 -18.67 -16.33
C TYR A 165 -10.83 -19.69 -15.97
N ARG A 166 -11.92 -19.81 -16.74
CA ARG A 166 -12.94 -20.85 -16.50
C ARG A 166 -12.42 -22.26 -16.76
N LEU A 167 -11.50 -22.43 -17.72
CA LEU A 167 -10.93 -23.73 -18.09
C LEU A 167 -9.82 -24.17 -17.13
N PHE A 168 -8.94 -23.24 -16.75
CA PHE A 168 -7.73 -23.55 -15.98
C PHE A 168 -7.84 -23.18 -14.50
N GLY A 169 -8.78 -22.31 -14.13
CA GLY A 169 -9.05 -21.92 -12.75
C GLY A 169 -8.00 -21.02 -12.12
N ASP A 170 -8.04 -20.99 -10.79
CA ASP A 170 -7.14 -20.26 -9.92
C ASP A 170 -5.75 -20.92 -9.89
N ASN A 171 -4.73 -20.18 -10.32
CA ASN A 171 -3.34 -20.65 -10.36
C ASN A 171 -2.36 -19.52 -10.03
N GLU A 172 -1.10 -19.88 -9.84
CA GLU A 172 0.00 -18.94 -9.80
C GLU A 172 0.16 -18.22 -11.16
N PHE A 173 0.41 -16.92 -11.11
CA PHE A 173 0.67 -16.08 -12.27
C PHE A 173 1.98 -15.30 -12.10
N LEU A 174 2.89 -15.48 -13.07
CA LEU A 174 4.20 -14.81 -13.16
C LEU A 174 4.99 -14.81 -11.85
N SER A 175 5.18 -15.98 -11.25
CA SER A 175 6.12 -16.14 -10.13
C SER A 175 7.56 -16.16 -10.62
N ASN A 176 8.47 -15.62 -9.82
CA ASN A 176 9.91 -15.59 -10.11
C ASN A 176 10.53 -17.00 -10.03
N ASN A 177 10.16 -17.86 -10.96
CA ASN A 177 10.63 -19.23 -11.10
C ASN A 177 11.68 -19.31 -12.22
N ILE A 178 12.29 -20.50 -12.39
CA ILE A 178 13.35 -20.69 -13.39
C ILE A 178 12.89 -20.29 -14.79
N PHE A 179 11.62 -20.52 -15.14
CA PHE A 179 11.07 -20.21 -16.46
C PHE A 179 10.88 -18.71 -16.68
N THR A 180 10.35 -17.97 -15.71
CA THR A 180 10.26 -16.52 -15.81
C THR A 180 11.63 -15.87 -15.80
N ARG A 181 12.60 -16.42 -15.04
CA ARG A 181 14.00 -15.97 -15.08
C ARG A 181 14.62 -16.20 -16.44
N LEU A 182 14.37 -17.37 -17.05
CA LEU A 182 14.84 -17.66 -18.40
C LEU A 182 14.21 -16.71 -19.43
N LEU A 183 12.91 -16.41 -19.31
CA LEU A 183 12.23 -15.43 -20.15
C LEU A 183 12.76 -14.01 -19.94
N THR A 184 13.01 -13.61 -18.70
CA THR A 184 13.67 -12.35 -18.38
C THR A 184 15.06 -12.33 -18.99
N ASP A 185 15.88 -13.36 -18.81
CA ASP A 185 17.22 -13.48 -19.39
C ASP A 185 17.19 -13.47 -20.94
N ILE A 186 16.14 -13.99 -21.57
CA ILE A 186 15.96 -13.97 -23.04
C ILE A 186 15.50 -12.58 -23.52
N ILE A 187 14.53 -11.96 -22.85
CA ILE A 187 14.01 -10.63 -23.20
C ILE A 187 15.06 -9.56 -22.93
N CYS A 188 15.84 -9.73 -21.87
CA CYS A 188 16.82 -8.77 -21.41
C CYS A 188 18.23 -8.99 -21.91
N ASP A 189 18.57 -10.19 -22.40
CA ASP A 189 19.95 -10.63 -22.56
C ASP A 189 20.77 -10.47 -21.25
N LYS A 190 21.96 -11.06 -21.16
CA LYS A 190 22.85 -10.89 -20.00
C LYS A 190 23.52 -9.51 -19.95
N SER A 191 23.16 -8.60 -20.85
CA SER A 191 23.83 -7.31 -21.01
C SER A 191 23.15 -6.22 -20.17
N VAL A 192 23.94 -5.54 -19.34
CA VAL A 192 23.54 -4.29 -18.71
C VAL A 192 23.45 -3.25 -19.84
N ASN A 193 22.26 -2.67 -20.06
CA ASN A 193 21.88 -1.75 -21.16
C ASN A 193 21.23 -2.38 -22.41
N ASN A 194 20.43 -3.44 -22.28
CA ASN A 194 19.60 -3.92 -23.39
C ASN A 194 18.33 -3.05 -23.57
N PRO A 195 18.11 -2.42 -24.75
CA PRO A 195 16.90 -1.66 -25.03
C PRO A 195 15.60 -2.46 -24.86
N LEU A 196 15.65 -3.78 -25.04
CA LEU A 196 14.48 -4.66 -24.92
C LEU A 196 13.98 -4.78 -23.45
N CYS A 197 14.87 -4.75 -22.46
CA CYS A 197 14.49 -4.68 -21.04
C CYS A 197 13.73 -3.41 -20.71
N GLU A 198 14.33 -2.29 -21.14
CA GLU A 198 13.79 -0.95 -20.92
C GLU A 198 12.42 -0.84 -21.58
N ASN A 199 12.30 -1.32 -22.82
CA ASN A 199 11.03 -1.37 -23.53
C ASN A 199 9.96 -2.20 -22.79
N PHE A 200 10.32 -3.33 -22.16
CA PHE A 200 9.36 -4.11 -21.36
C PHE A 200 8.90 -3.34 -20.11
N ILE A 201 9.83 -2.77 -19.34
CA ILE A 201 9.51 -1.96 -18.15
C ILE A 201 8.61 -0.78 -18.54
N PHE A 202 8.98 -0.05 -19.60
CA PHE A 202 8.23 1.11 -20.08
C PHE A 202 6.88 0.74 -20.71
N SER A 203 6.76 -0.44 -21.32
CA SER A 203 5.47 -0.94 -21.85
C SER A 203 4.42 -1.17 -20.76
N VAL A 204 4.87 -1.45 -19.55
CA VAL A 204 4.00 -1.58 -18.37
C VAL A 204 3.85 -0.21 -17.72
N SER A 205 4.94 0.47 -17.39
CA SER A 205 4.90 1.59 -16.43
C SER A 205 4.60 2.96 -17.03
N GLY A 206 4.95 3.20 -18.29
CA GLY A 206 4.90 4.53 -18.89
C GLY A 206 6.14 4.89 -19.69
N PRO A 207 6.16 6.07 -20.33
CA PRO A 207 7.28 6.51 -21.16
C PRO A 207 8.57 6.60 -20.33
N ASN A 208 9.71 6.51 -21.02
CA ASN A 208 10.99 6.77 -20.39
C ASN A 208 11.02 8.22 -19.89
N SER A 209 11.22 8.37 -18.58
CA SER A 209 11.29 9.64 -17.86
C SER A 209 12.72 10.09 -17.59
N ASN A 210 13.73 9.31 -18.01
CA ASN A 210 15.15 9.46 -17.67
C ASN A 210 15.42 9.44 -16.16
N GLN A 211 14.54 8.81 -15.36
CA GLN A 211 14.68 8.76 -13.91
C GLN A 211 15.21 7.42 -13.38
N PHE A 212 15.39 6.41 -14.23
CA PHE A 212 15.94 5.13 -13.80
C PHE A 212 17.46 5.18 -13.72
N ASN A 213 18.02 4.57 -12.67
CA ASN A 213 19.43 4.17 -12.68
C ASN A 213 19.58 2.92 -13.56
N SER A 214 20.03 3.10 -14.80
CA SER A 214 20.18 2.02 -15.79
C SER A 214 21.07 0.87 -15.29
N SER A 215 22.11 1.18 -14.51
CA SER A 215 23.00 0.18 -13.92
C SER A 215 22.32 -0.72 -12.89
N ARG A 216 21.10 -0.39 -12.44
CA ARG A 216 20.31 -1.17 -11.46
C ARG A 216 19.11 -1.88 -12.08
N ILE A 217 18.86 -1.75 -13.38
CA ILE A 217 17.73 -2.44 -14.06
C ILE A 217 17.75 -3.94 -13.80
N GLY A 218 18.93 -4.57 -13.89
CA GLY A 218 19.09 -6.00 -13.58
C GLY A 218 18.66 -6.37 -12.15
N ILE A 219 18.87 -5.48 -11.17
CA ILE A 219 18.41 -5.69 -9.79
C ILE A 219 16.88 -5.61 -9.71
N TYR A 220 16.27 -4.64 -10.38
CA TYR A 220 14.80 -4.49 -10.39
C TYR A 220 14.12 -5.74 -10.97
N LEU A 221 14.63 -6.25 -12.09
CA LEU A 221 14.08 -7.42 -12.78
C LEU A 221 14.40 -8.75 -12.07
N ALA A 222 15.53 -8.84 -11.37
CA ALA A 222 15.85 -10.02 -10.57
C ALA A 222 14.84 -10.23 -9.43
N HIS A 223 14.19 -9.17 -8.95
CA HIS A 223 13.22 -9.21 -7.86
C HIS A 223 11.75 -9.11 -8.32
N ASN A 224 11.47 -8.73 -9.56
CA ASN A 224 10.11 -8.50 -10.08
C ASN A 224 9.98 -9.06 -11.50
N PRO A 225 8.90 -9.78 -11.85
CA PRO A 225 7.70 -10.03 -11.04
C PRO A 225 7.92 -11.09 -9.95
N ALA A 226 7.16 -11.00 -8.87
CA ALA A 226 7.32 -11.81 -7.67
C ALA A 226 6.18 -12.81 -7.41
N GLY A 227 5.22 -12.91 -8.33
CA GLY A 227 4.06 -13.79 -8.24
C GLY A 227 2.79 -13.12 -7.71
N THR A 228 1.66 -13.51 -8.30
CA THR A 228 0.28 -13.21 -7.87
C THR A 228 -0.63 -14.36 -8.31
N SER A 229 -1.92 -14.36 -7.98
CA SER A 229 -2.89 -15.31 -8.55
C SER A 229 -3.42 -14.87 -9.92
N SER A 230 -3.81 -15.84 -10.75
CA SER A 230 -4.57 -15.61 -11.98
C SER A 230 -5.90 -14.90 -11.72
N ARG A 231 -6.55 -15.16 -10.57
CA ARG A 231 -7.75 -14.44 -10.13
C ARG A 231 -7.48 -12.97 -9.87
N ASN A 232 -6.35 -12.61 -9.27
CA ASN A 232 -6.01 -11.21 -9.09
C ASN A 232 -5.87 -10.52 -10.46
N MET A 233 -5.19 -11.15 -11.43
CA MET A 233 -5.10 -10.62 -12.79
C MET A 233 -6.46 -10.50 -13.47
N LEU A 234 -7.35 -11.47 -13.29
CA LEU A 234 -8.72 -11.38 -13.81
C LEU A 234 -9.48 -10.23 -13.16
N HIS A 235 -9.25 -9.97 -11.88
CA HIS A 235 -9.83 -8.82 -11.18
C HIS A 235 -9.32 -7.49 -11.77
N PHE A 236 -8.03 -7.37 -12.10
CA PHE A 236 -7.53 -6.21 -12.86
C PHE A 236 -8.18 -6.10 -14.24
N ALA A 237 -8.34 -7.21 -14.97
CA ALA A 237 -9.03 -7.19 -16.26
C ALA A 237 -10.49 -6.72 -16.13
N GLN A 238 -11.20 -7.11 -15.06
CA GLN A 238 -12.53 -6.61 -14.74
C GLN A 238 -12.53 -5.10 -14.48
N MET A 239 -11.54 -4.57 -13.76
CA MET A 239 -11.43 -3.13 -13.50
C MET A 239 -11.22 -2.33 -14.79
N VAL A 240 -10.36 -2.80 -15.69
CA VAL A 240 -10.12 -2.16 -17.00
C VAL A 240 -11.36 -2.26 -17.90
N HIS A 241 -11.98 -3.44 -17.98
CA HIS A 241 -13.14 -3.67 -18.83
C HIS A 241 -14.37 -2.89 -18.36
N THR A 242 -14.67 -2.95 -17.07
CA THR A 242 -15.88 -2.33 -16.50
C THR A 242 -15.68 -0.86 -16.13
N LYS A 243 -14.43 -0.39 -16.04
CA LYS A 243 -14.05 0.96 -15.60
C LYS A 243 -14.54 1.26 -14.18
N ARG A 244 -14.59 0.24 -13.32
CA ARG A 244 -15.11 0.33 -11.94
C ARG A 244 -14.12 -0.21 -10.94
N MET A 245 -14.14 0.38 -9.74
CA MET A 245 -13.51 -0.17 -8.55
C MET A 245 -14.57 -0.96 -7.79
N ALA A 246 -14.68 -2.25 -8.11
CA ALA A 246 -15.71 -3.13 -7.55
C ALA A 246 -15.07 -4.39 -6.96
N SER A 247 -15.85 -5.12 -6.17
CA SER A 247 -15.47 -6.45 -5.67
C SER A 247 -15.35 -7.44 -6.83
N PHE A 248 -14.71 -8.59 -6.62
CA PHE A 248 -14.42 -9.52 -7.70
C PHE A 248 -15.71 -10.09 -8.32
N ASP A 249 -15.91 -9.93 -9.63
CA ASP A 249 -17.11 -10.46 -10.29
C ASP A 249 -16.99 -11.99 -10.46
N ARG A 250 -17.82 -12.72 -9.71
CA ARG A 250 -17.91 -14.19 -9.70
C ARG A 250 -18.99 -14.72 -10.64
N GLY A 251 -19.58 -13.85 -11.47
CA GLY A 251 -20.79 -14.11 -12.25
C GLY A 251 -22.05 -14.04 -11.39
N PRO A 252 -23.26 -13.97 -12.00
CA PRO A 252 -24.49 -13.64 -11.29
C PRO A 252 -24.82 -14.56 -10.10
N GLU A 253 -24.60 -15.86 -10.25
CA GLU A 253 -24.81 -16.82 -9.15
C GLU A 253 -23.73 -16.73 -8.07
N GLY A 254 -22.47 -16.58 -8.47
CA GLY A 254 -21.36 -16.42 -7.53
C GLY A 254 -21.52 -15.15 -6.71
N ASN A 255 -21.89 -14.04 -7.35
CA ASN A 255 -22.17 -12.77 -6.70
C ASN A 255 -23.35 -12.88 -5.73
N ARG A 256 -24.43 -13.60 -6.08
CA ARG A 256 -25.55 -13.80 -5.14
C ARG A 256 -25.12 -14.57 -3.90
N ARG A 257 -24.25 -15.58 -4.05
CA ARG A 257 -23.75 -16.37 -2.92
C ARG A 257 -22.80 -15.57 -2.03
N TRP A 258 -21.97 -14.69 -2.60
CA TRP A 258 -20.92 -13.98 -1.88
C TRP A 258 -21.31 -12.58 -1.39
N TYR A 259 -22.12 -11.87 -2.18
CA TYR A 259 -22.44 -10.46 -1.97
C TYR A 259 -23.95 -10.23 -1.77
N HIS A 260 -24.79 -11.27 -1.88
CA HIS A 260 -26.26 -11.17 -1.81
C HIS A 260 -26.90 -10.30 -2.92
N GLN A 261 -26.18 -10.08 -4.02
CA GLN A 261 -26.63 -9.32 -5.19
C GLN A 261 -26.06 -9.91 -6.48
N THR A 262 -26.63 -9.60 -7.65
CA THR A 262 -26.21 -10.18 -8.93
C THR A 262 -24.96 -9.54 -9.53
N PHE A 263 -24.63 -8.31 -9.12
CA PHE A 263 -23.46 -7.57 -9.57
C PHE A 263 -22.49 -7.38 -8.41
N PRO A 264 -21.17 -7.31 -8.62
CA PRO A 264 -20.24 -7.01 -7.54
C PRO A 264 -20.49 -5.60 -6.97
N PRO A 265 -20.47 -5.40 -5.64
CA PRO A 265 -20.59 -4.08 -5.05
C PRO A 265 -19.35 -3.22 -5.33
N GLU A 266 -19.58 -1.94 -5.62
CA GLU A 266 -18.53 -0.92 -5.75
C GLU A 266 -18.03 -0.42 -4.39
N TYR A 267 -16.77 0.00 -4.34
CA TYR A 267 -16.17 0.56 -3.13
C TYR A 267 -16.49 2.06 -3.02
N ASP A 268 -17.14 2.47 -1.93
CA ASP A 268 -17.53 3.86 -1.69
C ASP A 268 -16.37 4.70 -1.13
N MET A 269 -15.70 5.46 -2.00
CA MET A 269 -14.61 6.34 -1.59
C MET A 269 -15.08 7.48 -0.67
N GLY A 270 -16.38 7.81 -0.64
CA GLY A 270 -16.95 8.80 0.28
C GLY A 270 -16.83 8.41 1.75
N SER A 271 -16.67 7.12 2.01
CA SER A 271 -16.46 6.54 3.35
C SER A 271 -14.99 6.55 3.79
N VAL A 272 -14.05 7.05 2.98
CA VAL A 272 -12.63 7.14 3.35
C VAL A 272 -12.36 8.42 4.14
N HIS A 273 -12.32 8.32 5.48
CA HIS A 273 -12.17 9.49 6.37
C HIS A 273 -10.76 9.75 6.90
N CYS A 274 -9.78 8.87 6.63
CA CYS A 274 -8.39 9.12 7.05
C CYS A 274 -7.74 10.20 6.16
N HIS A 275 -6.68 10.86 6.65
CA HIS A 275 -5.95 11.83 5.83
C HIS A 275 -5.15 11.13 4.71
N VAL A 276 -5.57 11.29 3.47
CA VAL A 276 -4.96 10.73 2.25
C VAL A 276 -4.12 11.78 1.53
N TYR A 277 -2.88 11.41 1.17
CA TYR A 277 -1.94 12.20 0.39
C TYR A 277 -1.66 11.45 -0.91
N LEU A 278 -2.15 11.96 -2.04
CA LEU A 278 -2.00 11.35 -3.36
C LEU A 278 -0.77 11.91 -4.07
N PHE A 279 0.09 11.03 -4.57
CA PHE A 279 1.19 11.36 -5.47
C PHE A 279 0.94 10.66 -6.79
N TYR A 280 0.76 11.41 -7.88
CA TYR A 280 0.40 10.86 -9.18
C TYR A 280 1.03 11.67 -10.32
N SER A 281 1.00 11.16 -11.54
CA SER A 281 1.59 11.81 -12.71
C SER A 281 0.86 11.42 -13.99
N ASP A 282 0.96 12.24 -15.03
CA ASP A 282 0.41 11.97 -16.36
C ASP A 282 1.27 11.03 -17.20
N TYR A 283 2.53 10.83 -16.82
CA TYR A 283 3.41 9.82 -17.40
C TYR A 283 3.11 8.40 -16.89
N ASP A 284 2.31 8.28 -15.83
CA ASP A 284 1.86 6.99 -15.32
C ASP A 284 0.79 6.39 -16.25
N TRP A 285 1.10 5.22 -16.81
CA TRP A 285 0.18 4.48 -17.68
C TRP A 285 -0.79 3.58 -16.93
N LEU A 286 -0.53 3.24 -15.66
CA LEU A 286 -1.41 2.39 -14.85
C LEU A 286 -2.35 3.23 -13.98
N ALA A 287 -1.77 4.05 -13.11
CA ALA A 287 -2.48 4.98 -12.25
C ALA A 287 -2.61 6.33 -12.98
N ASN A 288 -3.26 6.30 -14.14
CA ASN A 288 -3.30 7.43 -15.04
C ASN A 288 -3.90 8.67 -14.36
N ALA A 289 -3.31 9.84 -14.61
CA ALA A 289 -3.77 11.10 -14.04
C ALA A 289 -5.27 11.35 -14.22
N ALA A 290 -5.88 10.94 -15.35
CA ALA A 290 -7.32 11.09 -15.56
C ALA A 290 -8.15 10.23 -14.57
N ASP A 291 -7.74 8.99 -14.29
CA ASP A 291 -8.42 8.16 -13.27
C ASP A 291 -8.29 8.76 -11.85
N VAL A 292 -7.21 9.52 -11.59
CA VAL A 292 -7.02 10.21 -10.31
C VAL A 292 -7.82 11.50 -10.23
N GLU A 293 -7.72 12.36 -11.23
CA GLU A 293 -8.29 13.72 -11.25
C GLU A 293 -9.80 13.72 -11.50
N GLU A 294 -10.29 12.82 -12.38
CA GLU A 294 -11.69 12.79 -12.77
C GLU A 294 -12.53 11.85 -11.88
N PHE A 295 -11.90 10.88 -11.21
CA PHE A 295 -12.60 9.92 -10.35
C PHE A 295 -12.14 9.93 -8.90
N LEU A 296 -10.87 9.62 -8.60
CA LEU A 296 -10.45 9.39 -7.21
C LEU A 296 -10.57 10.65 -6.34
N ILE A 297 -10.02 11.78 -6.80
CA ILE A 297 -10.06 13.05 -6.05
C ILE A 297 -11.52 13.50 -5.80
N PRO A 298 -12.41 13.55 -6.82
CA PRO A 298 -13.81 13.91 -6.60
C PRO A 298 -14.59 12.96 -5.70
N SER A 299 -14.21 11.68 -5.65
CA SER A 299 -14.92 10.65 -4.87
C SER A 299 -14.51 10.59 -3.40
N LEU A 300 -13.38 11.21 -3.03
CA LEU A 300 -12.90 11.28 -1.65
C LEU A 300 -13.47 12.51 -0.92
N PRO A 301 -13.70 12.44 0.41
CA PRO A 301 -14.07 13.62 1.20
C PRO A 301 -13.01 14.72 1.09
N LYS A 302 -13.43 15.94 0.72
CA LYS A 302 -12.53 17.10 0.52
C LYS A 302 -11.66 17.43 1.72
N SER A 303 -12.15 17.19 2.94
CA SER A 303 -11.41 17.41 4.19
C SER A 303 -10.28 16.39 4.41
N SER A 304 -10.32 15.27 3.70
CA SER A 304 -9.46 14.11 3.92
C SER A 304 -8.34 14.00 2.88
N VAL A 305 -8.47 14.63 1.71
CA VAL A 305 -7.53 14.47 0.59
C VAL A 305 -6.61 15.68 0.38
N LYS A 306 -5.33 15.39 0.17
CA LYS A 306 -4.32 16.31 -0.40
C LYS A 306 -3.62 15.60 -1.54
N PHE A 307 -3.12 16.34 -2.53
CA PHE A 307 -2.51 15.72 -3.69
C PHE A 307 -1.35 16.52 -4.26
N THR A 308 -0.43 15.82 -4.92
CA THR A 308 0.73 16.35 -5.61
C THR A 308 0.86 15.65 -6.96
N ARG A 309 0.71 16.44 -8.03
CA ARG A 309 0.96 15.98 -9.39
C ARG A 309 2.44 16.15 -9.70
N LEU A 310 3.15 15.04 -9.83
CA LEU A 310 4.56 15.00 -10.19
C LEU A 310 4.71 15.11 -11.70
N LYS A 311 5.70 15.87 -12.15
CA LYS A 311 6.00 16.04 -13.57
C LYS A 311 6.81 14.86 -14.07
N GLU A 312 6.36 14.20 -15.15
CA GLU A 312 7.13 13.17 -15.87
C GLU A 312 7.55 11.98 -15.00
N PHE A 313 6.69 11.53 -14.08
CA PHE A 313 6.88 10.27 -13.35
C PHE A 313 6.06 9.17 -14.02
N ASN A 314 6.71 8.13 -14.54
CA ASN A 314 6.03 6.90 -14.89
C ASN A 314 5.72 6.07 -13.63
N HIS A 315 5.02 4.95 -13.78
CA HIS A 315 4.51 4.16 -12.65
C HIS A 315 5.58 3.66 -11.67
N ASN A 316 6.82 3.45 -12.14
CA ASN A 316 7.91 2.91 -11.32
C ASN A 316 8.79 4.01 -10.73
N ASP A 317 8.75 5.23 -11.27
CA ASP A 317 9.56 6.34 -10.78
C ASP A 317 9.24 6.70 -9.33
N PHE A 318 8.03 6.40 -8.85
CA PHE A 318 7.63 6.56 -7.45
C PHE A 318 8.46 5.70 -6.48
N LEU A 319 9.13 4.66 -6.98
CA LEU A 319 9.95 3.72 -6.23
C LEU A 319 11.44 3.86 -6.57
N TRP A 320 11.73 3.92 -7.86
CA TRP A 320 13.10 3.77 -8.38
C TRP A 320 13.63 5.02 -9.06
N GLY A 321 12.79 6.05 -9.21
CA GLY A 321 13.16 7.31 -9.83
C GLY A 321 14.20 8.06 -9.01
N LEU A 322 15.22 8.61 -9.68
CA LEU A 322 16.28 9.39 -9.04
C LEU A 322 15.74 10.59 -8.24
N ARG A 323 14.59 11.16 -8.63
CA ARG A 323 13.94 12.28 -7.95
C ARG A 323 12.97 11.86 -6.84
N ALA A 324 12.67 10.56 -6.69
CA ALA A 324 11.67 10.08 -5.72
C ALA A 324 12.00 10.49 -4.28
N ARG A 325 13.30 10.51 -3.94
CA ARG A 325 13.74 10.99 -2.63
C ARG A 325 13.27 12.42 -2.35
N GLU A 326 13.62 13.36 -3.22
CA GLU A 326 13.40 14.78 -3.00
C GLU A 326 11.94 15.16 -3.16
N GLU A 327 11.24 14.58 -4.13
CA GLU A 327 9.87 14.98 -4.48
C GLU A 327 8.78 14.20 -3.74
N ILE A 328 9.11 13.04 -3.15
CA ILE A 328 8.13 12.18 -2.47
C ILE A 328 8.59 11.88 -1.04
N TYR A 329 9.75 11.27 -0.88
CA TYR A 329 10.13 10.67 0.40
C TYR A 329 10.44 11.74 1.46
N ASP A 330 11.18 12.78 1.09
CA ASP A 330 11.47 13.90 1.98
C ASP A 330 10.20 14.65 2.42
N PRO A 331 9.27 15.03 1.50
CA PRO A 331 7.96 15.55 1.87
C PRO A 331 7.16 14.66 2.83
N ILE A 332 7.09 13.34 2.59
CA ILE A 332 6.42 12.40 3.49
C ILE A 332 7.05 12.45 4.87
N THR A 333 8.39 12.36 4.96
CA THR A 333 9.07 12.34 6.26
C THR A 333 8.85 13.64 7.04
N ASN A 334 8.81 14.78 6.36
CA ASN A 334 8.52 16.07 6.97
C ASN A 334 7.09 16.14 7.51
N ILE A 335 6.10 15.66 6.74
CA ILE A 335 4.70 15.60 7.17
C ILE A 335 4.55 14.74 8.43
N ILE A 336 5.21 13.58 8.47
CA ILE A 336 5.17 12.67 9.62
C ILE A 336 5.84 13.31 10.84
N LYS A 337 7.02 13.94 10.67
CA LYS A 337 7.73 14.62 11.77
C LYS A 337 6.91 15.75 12.37
N ILE A 338 6.29 16.59 11.54
CA ILE A 338 5.43 17.68 12.00
C ILE A 338 4.21 17.11 12.76
N ASP A 339 3.58 16.07 12.23
CA ASP A 339 2.43 15.42 12.87
C ASP A 339 2.79 14.82 14.22
N THR A 340 3.90 14.09 14.28
CA THR A 340 4.41 13.45 15.49
C THR A 340 4.73 14.49 16.56
N ARG A 341 5.40 15.59 16.19
CA ARG A 341 5.68 16.69 17.14
C ARG A 341 4.40 17.28 17.71
N ARG A 342 3.38 17.51 16.88
CA ARG A 342 2.07 18.01 17.33
C ARG A 342 1.43 17.05 18.33
N LEU A 343 1.46 15.74 18.05
CA LEU A 343 0.94 14.71 18.95
C LEU A 343 1.66 14.69 20.30
N LEU A 344 2.99 14.72 20.29
CA LEU A 344 3.78 14.71 21.52
C LEU A 344 3.50 15.95 22.38
N ILE A 345 3.36 17.12 21.76
CA ILE A 345 2.97 18.36 22.46
C ILE A 345 1.56 18.21 23.05
N GLN A 346 0.59 17.74 22.26
CA GLN A 346 -0.79 17.56 22.71
C GLN A 346 -0.88 16.57 23.89
N LYS A 347 -0.14 15.45 23.82
CA LYS A 347 -0.06 14.47 24.91
C LYS A 347 0.53 15.09 26.18
N ARG A 348 1.61 15.87 26.07
CA ARG A 348 2.22 16.58 27.19
C ARG A 348 1.26 17.59 27.83
N LEU A 349 0.56 18.38 27.02
CA LEU A 349 -0.44 19.35 27.50
C LEU A 349 -1.60 18.65 28.20
N ASN A 350 -2.14 17.57 27.63
CA ASN A 350 -3.21 16.80 28.25
C ASN A 350 -2.79 16.20 29.60
N THR A 351 -1.57 15.65 29.69
CA THR A 351 -1.03 15.16 30.97
C THR A 351 -0.87 16.29 31.98
N TYR A 352 -0.35 17.45 31.56
CA TYR A 352 -0.20 18.61 32.43
C TYR A 352 -1.54 19.07 33.00
N PHE A 353 -2.56 19.26 32.15
CA PHE A 353 -3.89 19.70 32.61
C PHE A 353 -4.61 18.65 33.47
N LYS A 354 -4.44 17.35 33.18
CA LYS A 354 -4.97 16.28 34.03
C LYS A 354 -4.34 16.29 35.42
N ASN A 355 -3.02 16.47 35.50
CA ASN A 355 -2.30 16.57 36.76
C ASN A 355 -2.71 17.83 37.53
N LEU A 356 -2.84 18.97 36.85
CA LEU A 356 -3.31 20.22 37.45
C LEU A 356 -4.72 20.06 38.02
N GLN A 357 -5.64 19.45 37.28
CA GLN A 357 -7.00 19.19 37.77
C GLN A 357 -7.00 18.28 39.00
N THR A 358 -6.17 17.23 38.99
CA THR A 358 -6.01 16.31 40.14
C THR A 358 -5.45 17.06 41.36
N TRP A 359 -4.47 17.94 41.17
CA TRP A 359 -3.90 18.78 42.21
C TRP A 359 -4.90 19.78 42.80
N ILE A 360 -5.71 20.44 41.96
CA ILE A 360 -6.78 21.35 42.41
C ILE A 360 -7.81 20.59 43.25
N ILE A 361 -8.23 19.40 42.81
CA ILE A 361 -9.20 18.57 43.56
C ILE A 361 -8.62 18.13 44.90
N ALA A 362 -7.36 17.69 44.94
CA ALA A 362 -6.68 17.30 46.18
C ALA A 362 -6.56 18.45 47.19
N ASN A 363 -6.31 19.68 46.72
CA ASN A 363 -6.18 20.83 47.63
C ASN A 363 -7.53 21.39 48.08
N ASN A 364 -8.56 21.39 47.21
CA ASN A 364 -9.91 21.79 47.61
C ASN A 364 -10.60 20.77 48.54
N THR A 365 -10.11 19.52 48.61
CA THR A 365 -10.58 18.52 49.59
C THR A 365 -9.86 18.62 50.93
N MET A 366 -8.64 19.16 50.97
CA MET A 366 -7.94 19.47 52.24
C MET A 366 -8.54 20.67 52.98
N ASP A 367 -9.12 21.64 52.27
CA ASP A 367 -9.74 22.82 52.90
C ASP A 367 -11.10 22.53 53.56
N LEU A 368 -11.77 21.41 53.24
CA LEU A 368 -13.05 21.03 53.86
C LEU A 368 -12.89 20.22 55.16
N ASP A 369 -11.72 19.63 55.41
CA ASP A 369 -11.44 18.82 56.61
C ASP A 369 -10.86 19.63 57.79
N SER A 370 -10.61 20.94 57.63
CA SER A 370 -10.03 21.80 58.68
C SER A 370 -11.07 22.64 59.45
N SER A 371 -12.37 22.43 59.23
CA SER A 371 -13.45 23.23 59.84
C SER A 371 -14.31 22.51 60.89
N ALA A 372 -13.92 21.32 61.32
CA ALA A 372 -14.57 20.64 62.44
C ALA A 372 -13.57 20.42 63.58
N ILE A 373 -14.00 20.82 64.80
CA ILE A 373 -13.38 20.55 66.12
C ILE A 373 -12.29 21.58 66.47
N ASP A 374 -12.36 22.41 67.51
CA ASP A 374 -13.21 22.53 68.71
C ASP A 374 -13.13 23.98 69.22
N LEU A 375 -14.11 24.42 70.02
CA LEU A 375 -13.97 25.38 71.14
C LEU A 375 -15.36 25.79 71.68
N PRO A 376 -15.51 26.03 73.00
CA PRO A 376 -15.29 25.16 74.16
C PRO A 376 -16.61 24.63 74.78
#